data_AF-A0A0B1RRP3-F1
#
_entry.id   AF-A0A0B1RRP3-F1
#
_cell.length_a   1.000
_cell.length_b   1.000
_cell.length_c   1.000
_cell.angle_alpha   90.00
_cell.angle_beta   90.00
_cell.angle_gamma   90.00
#
_symmetry.space_group_name_H-M   'P 1'
#
loop_
_entity.id
_entity.type
_entity.pdbx_description
1 polymer ?
#
loop_
_entity_poly.entity_id
_entity_poly.type
_entity_poly.pdbx_seq_one_letter_code
_entity_poly.pdbx_strand_id
1 'polypeptide(L)'
;MFYAMGHFSKFIKPDSVRISAKVTGKQSVLATAFTYQGRRMLVLLNRHDSSQDLLITDSTTEHHIRLTVDPRSLVTVLWDKQ
;
A
#
# COMPACT_ATOMS: atom_id res chain seq x y z
N MET A 1 -1.86 15.11 10.79
CA MET A 1 -2.39 13.86 11.42
C MET A 1 -3.74 13.40 10.87
N PHE A 2 -4.76 14.26 10.71
CA PHE A 2 -6.10 13.87 10.23
C PHE A 2 -6.09 12.98 8.97
N TYR A 3 -5.44 13.43 7.89
CA TYR A 3 -5.37 12.66 6.64
C TYR A 3 -4.56 11.38 6.78
N ALA A 4 -3.44 11.42 7.51
CA ALA A 4 -2.64 10.24 7.77
C ALA A 4 -3.48 9.15 8.44
N MET A 5 -4.28 9.49 9.46
CA MET A 5 -5.22 8.54 10.08
C MET A 5 -6.31 8.11 9.10
N GLY A 6 -6.84 9.02 8.28
CA GLY A 6 -7.85 8.74 7.27
C GLY A 6 -7.43 7.69 6.23
N HIS A 7 -6.16 7.66 5.84
CA HIS A 7 -5.61 6.62 4.95
C HIS A 7 -5.66 5.20 5.55
N PHE A 8 -5.75 5.08 6.87
CA PHE A 8 -5.99 3.81 7.56
C PHE A 8 -7.49 3.65 7.84
N SER A 9 -8.10 4.54 8.63
CA SER A 9 -9.45 4.35 9.18
C SER A 9 -10.57 4.32 8.14
N LYS A 10 -10.40 5.00 6.99
CA LYS A 10 -11.41 4.97 5.92
C LYS A 10 -11.45 3.62 5.22
N PHE A 11 -10.28 3.00 5.03
CA PHE A 11 -10.08 1.89 4.10
C PHE A 11 -9.85 0.55 4.80
N ILE A 12 -9.16 0.54 5.93
CA ILE A 12 -8.90 -0.67 6.74
C ILE A 12 -10.07 -0.84 7.71
N LYS A 13 -10.89 -1.85 7.43
CA LYS A 13 -12.07 -2.16 8.27
C LYS A 13 -11.66 -2.88 9.55
N PRO A 14 -12.48 -2.82 10.62
CA PRO A 14 -12.37 -3.75 11.73
C PRO A 14 -12.21 -5.19 11.22
N ASP A 15 -11.45 -6.00 11.95
CA ASP A 15 -11.14 -7.40 11.62
C ASP A 15 -10.32 -7.63 10.34
N SER A 16 -9.79 -6.56 9.73
CA SER A 16 -8.77 -6.71 8.69
C SER A 16 -7.50 -7.36 9.26
N VAL A 17 -6.97 -8.35 8.56
CA VAL A 17 -5.75 -9.04 8.95
C VAL A 17 -4.57 -8.40 8.24
N ARG A 18 -3.53 -8.02 9.00
CA ARG A 18 -2.27 -7.56 8.42
C ARG A 18 -1.56 -8.73 7.73
N ILE A 19 -1.13 -8.53 6.50
CA ILE A 19 -0.37 -9.51 5.72
C ILE A 19 1.06 -9.01 5.49
N SER A 20 1.97 -9.94 5.16
CA SER A 20 3.37 -9.59 4.88
C SER A 20 3.47 -8.77 3.59
N ALA A 21 4.26 -7.69 3.64
CA ALA A 21 4.64 -6.89 2.49
C ALA A 21 6.15 -6.67 2.53
N LYS A 22 6.85 -7.03 1.45
CA LYS A 22 8.30 -6.87 1.32
C LYS A 22 8.59 -5.82 0.26
N VAL A 23 9.32 -4.79 0.64
CA VAL A 23 9.78 -3.74 -0.28
C VAL A 23 11.23 -4.03 -0.65
N THR A 24 11.54 -4.03 -1.93
CA THR A 24 12.89 -4.25 -2.47
C THR A 24 13.30 -3.07 -3.36
N GLY A 25 14.57 -2.66 -3.31
CA GLY A 25 15.09 -1.54 -4.11
C GLY A 25 15.97 -0.58 -3.29
N LYS A 26 16.66 0.34 -3.97
CA LYS A 26 17.59 1.30 -3.32
C LYS A 26 16.87 2.45 -2.59
N GLN A 27 15.73 2.90 -3.08
CA GLN A 27 14.93 4.00 -2.49
C GLN A 27 13.58 3.46 -2.02
N SER A 28 13.60 2.66 -0.95
CA SER A 28 12.41 1.98 -0.48
C SER A 28 11.41 2.95 0.17
N VAL A 29 10.15 2.78 -0.16
CA VAL A 29 9.02 3.37 0.57
C VAL A 29 8.67 2.51 1.78
N LEU A 30 7.98 3.10 2.76
CA LEU A 30 7.37 2.29 3.83
C LEU A 30 6.04 1.74 3.33
N ALA A 31 5.79 0.47 3.62
CA ALA A 31 4.59 -0.22 3.16
C ALA A 31 3.99 -1.08 4.28
N THR A 32 2.67 -1.13 4.33
CA THR A 32 1.94 -2.11 5.15
C THR A 32 0.68 -2.54 4.41
N ALA A 33 0.40 -3.84 4.46
CA ALA A 33 -0.68 -4.46 3.70
C ALA A 33 -1.66 -5.16 4.62
N PHE A 34 -2.93 -5.15 4.23
CA PHE A 34 -4.04 -5.77 4.94
C PHE A 34 -4.94 -6.51 3.97
N THR A 35 -5.69 -7.47 4.50
CA THR A 35 -6.71 -8.21 3.77
C THR A 35 -7.99 -8.27 4.59
N TYR A 36 -9.13 -8.14 3.91
CA TYR A 36 -10.44 -8.26 4.52
C TYR A 36 -11.44 -8.78 3.48
N GLN A 37 -12.05 -9.95 3.72
CA GLN A 37 -13.07 -10.54 2.85
C GLN A 37 -12.72 -10.54 1.34
N GLY A 38 -11.50 -10.96 1.00
CA GLY A 38 -11.03 -11.00 -0.39
C GLY A 38 -10.56 -9.65 -0.96
N ARG A 39 -10.74 -8.53 -0.24
CA ARG A 39 -10.17 -7.24 -0.61
C ARG A 39 -8.80 -7.03 -0.01
N ARG A 40 -7.87 -6.50 -0.82
CA ARG A 40 -6.51 -6.11 -0.43
C ARG A 40 -6.43 -4.60 -0.26
N MET A 41 -5.68 -4.19 0.75
CA MET A 41 -5.38 -2.78 1.05
C MET A 41 -3.88 -2.65 1.26
N LEU A 42 -3.25 -1.70 0.59
CA LEU A 42 -1.84 -1.38 0.77
C LEU A 42 -1.69 0.10 1.08
N VAL A 43 -1.08 0.44 2.21
CA VAL A 43 -0.72 1.82 2.55
C VAL A 43 0.77 2.00 2.28
N LEU A 44 1.10 3.01 1.47
CA LEU A 44 2.45 3.37 1.05
C LEU A 44 2.77 4.77 1.55
N LEU A 45 3.93 4.93 2.19
CA LEU A 45 4.46 6.21 2.62
C LEU A 45 5.82 6.44 1.96
N ASN A 46 5.85 7.44 1.07
CA ASN A 46 7.10 7.97 0.54
C ASN A 46 7.60 9.09 1.44
N ARG A 47 8.71 8.85 2.14
CA ARG A 47 9.36 9.87 2.98
C ARG A 47 10.45 10.64 2.23
N HIS A 48 10.75 10.27 0.99
CA HIS A 48 11.78 10.90 0.18
C HIS A 48 11.27 12.20 -0.44
N ASP A 49 12.22 13.03 -0.87
CA ASP A 49 11.96 14.28 -1.61
C ASP A 49 11.80 14.05 -3.12
N SER A 50 11.91 12.81 -3.59
CA SER A 50 11.70 12.41 -4.98
C SER A 50 10.54 11.41 -5.12
N SER A 51 9.88 11.44 -6.28
CA SER A 51 8.87 10.44 -6.65
C SER A 51 9.49 9.06 -6.74
N GLN A 52 8.72 8.04 -6.37
CA GLN A 52 9.14 6.64 -6.43
C GLN A 52 8.22 5.85 -7.34
N ASP A 53 8.77 5.28 -8.42
CA ASP A 53 8.03 4.36 -9.28
C ASP A 53 8.02 2.97 -8.68
N LEU A 54 6.83 2.44 -8.44
CA LEU A 54 6.62 1.17 -7.74
C LEU A 54 5.83 0.20 -8.61
N LEU A 55 6.24 -1.06 -8.55
CA LEU A 55 5.46 -2.20 -9.01
C LEU A 55 5.01 -3.00 -7.80
N ILE A 56 3.70 -2.98 -7.53
CA ILE A 56 3.07 -3.85 -6.54
C ILE A 56 2.80 -5.19 -7.23
N THR A 57 3.21 -6.28 -6.60
CA THR A 57 2.91 -7.65 -7.03
C THR A 57 2.20 -8.39 -5.91
N ASP A 58 0.96 -8.81 -6.15
CA ASP A 58 0.27 -9.77 -5.29
C ASP A 58 0.65 -11.19 -5.70
N SER A 59 1.53 -11.81 -4.94
CA SER A 59 2.04 -13.16 -5.22
C SER A 59 0.96 -14.25 -5.19
N THR A 60 -0.21 -13.96 -4.63
CA THR A 60 -1.32 -14.93 -4.55
C THR A 60 -2.17 -14.96 -5.81
N THR A 61 -2.17 -13.87 -6.59
CA THR A 61 -3.13 -13.64 -7.67
C THR A 61 -2.47 -13.27 -8.99
N GLU A 62 -1.15 -13.16 -9.00
CA GLU A 62 -0.35 -12.63 -10.13
C GLU A 62 -0.79 -11.24 -10.59
N HIS A 63 -1.50 -10.50 -9.71
CA HIS A 63 -1.94 -9.15 -10.02
C HIS A 63 -0.79 -8.16 -9.84
N HIS A 64 -0.64 -7.29 -10.83
CA HIS A 64 0.43 -6.30 -10.90
C HIS A 64 -0.13 -4.90 -11.04
N ILE A 65 0.27 -4.00 -10.14
CA ILE A 65 -0.15 -2.59 -10.16
C ILE A 65 1.10 -1.73 -10.24
N ARG A 66 1.21 -0.94 -11.30
CA ARG A 66 2.25 0.09 -11.45
C ARG A 66 1.70 1.44 -11.01
N LEU A 67 2.43 2.14 -10.15
CA LEU A 67 2.11 3.51 -9.79
C LEU A 67 3.38 4.31 -9.49
N THR A 68 3.28 5.62 -9.63
CA THR A 68 4.26 6.58 -9.12
C THR A 68 3.73 7.14 -7.81
N VAL A 69 4.54 7.10 -6.75
CA VAL A 69 4.22 7.71 -5.44
C VAL A 69 5.00 9.01 -5.32
N ASP A 70 4.27 10.13 -5.24
CA ASP A 70 4.84 11.47 -5.16
C ASP A 70 5.73 11.67 -3.93
N PRO A 71 6.64 12.66 -3.94
CA PRO A 71 7.47 13.00 -2.79
C PRO A 71 6.60 13.29 -1.57
N ARG A 72 7.10 12.91 -0.38
CA ARG A 72 6.46 13.26 0.91
C ARG A 72 4.96 12.92 0.99
N SER A 73 4.52 11.87 0.30
CA SER A 73 3.10 11.53 0.16
C SER A 73 2.74 10.21 0.83
N LEU A 74 1.45 10.08 1.15
CA LEU A 74 0.82 8.85 1.66
C LEU A 74 -0.25 8.42 0.66
N VAL A 75 -0.21 7.16 0.23
CA VAL A 75 -1.13 6.60 -0.76
C VAL A 75 -1.74 5.32 -0.21
N THR A 76 -3.04 5.14 -0.40
CA THR A 76 -3.72 3.86 -0.11
C THR A 76 -4.23 3.25 -1.40
N VAL A 77 -3.75 2.05 -1.72
CA VAL A 77 -4.13 1.29 -2.92
C VAL A 77 -5.06 0.15 -2.51
N LEU A 78 -6.09 -0.08 -3.33
CA LEU A 78 -7.15 -1.07 -3.08
C LEU A 78 -7.33 -1.92 -4.34
N TRP A 79 -7.38 -3.23 -4.18
CA TRP A 79 -7.73 -4.17 -5.24
C TRP A 79 -8.37 -5.43 -4.66
N ASP A 80 -9.07 -6.19 -5.49
CA ASP A 80 -9.69 -7.45 -5.08
C ASP A 80 -8.78 -8.64 -5.43
N LYS A 81 -8.85 -9.70 -4.62
CA LYS A 81 -8.01 -10.90 -4.76
C LYS A 81 -8.42 -11.79 -5.95
N GLN A 82 -9.58 -11.55 -6.59
CA GLN A 82 -10.34 -12.54 -7.38
C GLN A 82 -10.86 -13.71 -6.53
#